data_AF-A0A4W5M112-F1
#
_entry.id   AF-A0A4W5M112-F1
#
_cell.length_a   1.000
_cell.length_b   1.000
_cell.length_c   1.000
_cell.angle_alpha   90.00
_cell.angle_beta   90.00
_cell.angle_gamma   90.00
#
_symmetry.space_group_name_H-M   'P 1'
#
loop_
_entity.id
_entity.type
_entity.pdbx_description
1 polymer ?
#
loop_
_entity_poly.entity_id
_entity_poly.type
_entity_poly.pdbx_seq_one_letter_code
_entity_poly.pdbx_strand_id
1 'polypeptide(L)'
;MSDALKKRKSKVLRSETGTPEGKCGRGEGDQDMRVYSEEVELDGRDPEEDYQQYKLTCEALAKLMNDIQELKANGAKDGCAEVEEKRMQSCIHFMSLKKLNRLAHMRLKRGRDQTHEGKQRVDVLHLQLQNLLYEVMHLQKEISKCLEFKSKHEEIDLVSVDEFYKEAPPEISRTPLTKDDPHQLTLARLDWELEQRKRLAEQYKESLSSKEKIQKGIEVKKEHLSSLQPGLNAIMQASLPVQEYLSMPFEQTQRQTEIARHLPPSLYVLLVQASAYGQACDKSLSVSISGDVDEAKALSKPPEDSQDDDSCDSDAEEEQEKTKRRRPTTGGQLDDKRREMLKRHPLSLCLDLKCKDGSVLHLFNYYLMNLNIMTVKAKVSTATDLTGAISAGELLNPDTLLNCLYANDQGRETPNPSNRYQFDKVGISSFGDYVAELGHPYLWVQSLGGLQFPSDAPEGLRAGSSLSASHMESTMKLLRGRVQSRLALHKQFSSLEHSIVPVSTECQHLFPAKVLSRLARWTTMSHQEYTNLSFTQHVSEAGLARETDLFFMAVVERGTARLQAAVVLNPRYPEISPLFALSLSWKGECSGRTDDNLRVSVHTHTHSSHTEYEALTQGRISIFCYVL
;
A
#
# COMPACT_ATOMS: atom_id res chain seq x y z
N MET A 1 -20.99 -40.50 23.43
CA MET A 1 -22.37 -40.33 22.94
C MET A 1 -22.46 -41.17 21.66
N SER A 2 -23.17 -42.28 21.56
CA SER A 2 -24.41 -42.67 22.24
C SER A 2 -24.48 -44.19 22.40
N ASP A 3 -25.18 -44.60 23.44
CA ASP A 3 -25.35 -45.94 23.98
C ASP A 3 -25.90 -47.01 23.02
N ALA A 4 -25.54 -48.24 23.38
CA ALA A 4 -26.11 -49.50 22.94
C ALA A 4 -27.63 -49.56 23.18
N LEU A 5 -28.35 -50.31 22.33
CA LEU A 5 -29.62 -50.97 22.69
C LEU A 5 -30.01 -51.96 21.58
N LYS A 6 -29.91 -53.26 21.85
CA LYS A 6 -30.91 -54.26 21.42
C LYS A 6 -30.75 -55.57 22.19
N LYS A 7 -31.55 -55.68 23.27
CA LYS A 7 -31.87 -56.92 23.98
C LYS A 7 -33.13 -57.56 23.38
N ARG A 8 -33.11 -58.90 23.36
CA ARG A 8 -34.21 -59.88 23.53
C ARG A 8 -35.28 -60.06 22.44
N LYS A 9 -35.39 -61.32 21.95
CA LYS A 9 -36.43 -62.37 22.20
C LYS A 9 -36.16 -63.53 21.21
N SER A 10 -36.44 -64.82 21.42
CA SER A 10 -37.04 -65.61 22.52
C SER A 10 -36.67 -67.08 22.27
N LYS A 11 -36.19 -67.80 23.31
CA LYS A 11 -35.93 -69.24 23.30
C LYS A 11 -37.17 -69.94 23.88
N VAL A 12 -37.81 -70.79 23.08
CA VAL A 12 -38.92 -71.65 23.53
C VAL A 12 -38.33 -72.84 24.27
N LEU A 13 -38.77 -73.03 25.52
CA LEU A 13 -38.51 -74.21 26.32
C LEU A 13 -39.43 -75.36 25.90
N ARG A 14 -38.88 -76.57 25.87
CA ARG A 14 -39.61 -77.79 26.22
C ARG A 14 -38.72 -78.59 27.18
N SER A 15 -39.14 -78.66 28.42
CA SER A 15 -38.57 -79.46 29.51
C SER A 15 -39.07 -80.90 29.44
N GLU A 16 -38.26 -81.87 29.87
CA GLU A 16 -38.61 -83.07 30.68
C GLU A 16 -37.27 -83.67 31.18
N THR A 17 -36.86 -83.42 32.43
CA THR A 17 -36.95 -84.29 33.63
C THR A 17 -36.03 -85.53 33.61
N GLY A 18 -35.15 -85.63 34.62
CA GLY A 18 -34.41 -86.85 34.96
C GLY A 18 -33.17 -86.62 35.85
N THR A 19 -33.35 -86.78 37.16
CA THR A 19 -32.44 -86.59 38.32
C THR A 19 -31.19 -87.51 38.34
N PRO A 20 -30.13 -87.17 39.12
CA PRO A 20 -28.94 -88.00 39.31
C PRO A 20 -28.99 -88.80 40.64
N GLU A 21 -28.62 -90.08 40.60
CA GLU A 21 -28.24 -90.89 41.76
C GLU A 21 -26.96 -91.65 41.34
N GLY A 22 -25.88 -91.75 42.09
CA GLY A 22 -25.75 -91.99 43.53
C GLY A 22 -24.86 -93.21 43.68
N LYS A 23 -23.53 -93.02 43.66
CA LYS A 23 -22.54 -94.08 43.91
C LYS A 23 -22.68 -94.56 45.35
N CYS A 24 -23.05 -95.82 45.54
CA CYS A 24 -22.86 -96.54 46.80
C CYS A 24 -21.96 -97.74 46.53
N GLY A 25 -20.77 -97.73 47.11
CA GLY A 25 -19.86 -98.87 47.11
C GLY A 25 -20.40 -99.99 48.01
N ARG A 26 -20.12 -101.24 47.63
CA ARG A 26 -20.15 -102.37 48.55
C ARG A 26 -18.78 -103.04 48.52
N GLY A 27 -18.23 -103.18 49.71
CA GLY A 27 -16.97 -103.84 49.97
C GLY A 27 -17.00 -105.33 49.72
N GLU A 28 -15.78 -105.86 49.80
CA GLU A 28 -15.38 -107.25 49.68
C GLU A 28 -16.18 -108.21 50.56
N GLY A 29 -16.40 -109.40 50.01
CA GLY A 29 -17.08 -110.52 50.64
C GLY A 29 -17.03 -111.73 49.70
N ASP A 30 -15.87 -112.36 49.69
CA ASP A 30 -15.58 -113.78 49.40
C ASP A 30 -16.76 -114.65 48.91
N GLN A 31 -16.69 -115.09 47.65
CA GLN A 31 -17.14 -116.42 47.25
C GLN A 31 -16.61 -116.77 45.85
N ASP A 32 -15.60 -117.63 45.87
CA ASP A 32 -15.02 -118.35 44.74
C ASP A 32 -16.08 -119.28 44.11
N MET A 33 -16.99 -118.69 43.33
CA MET A 33 -17.97 -119.42 42.54
C MET A 33 -17.55 -119.26 41.09
N ARG A 34 -16.86 -120.27 40.54
CA ARG A 34 -16.60 -120.43 39.10
C ARG A 34 -17.92 -120.41 38.34
N VAL A 35 -18.41 -119.22 38.02
CA VAL A 35 -19.46 -119.01 37.04
C VAL A 35 -18.83 -119.41 35.71
N TYR A 36 -19.37 -120.45 35.10
CA TYR A 36 -19.02 -120.87 33.73
C TYR A 36 -19.46 -119.74 32.78
N SER A 37 -18.61 -118.73 32.62
CA SER A 37 -18.89 -117.61 31.72
C SER A 37 -18.48 -118.03 30.32
N GLU A 38 -19.46 -118.14 29.43
CA GLU A 38 -19.24 -118.34 28.00
C GLU A 38 -18.29 -117.27 27.41
N GLU A 39 -18.08 -116.13 28.08
CA GLU A 39 -17.09 -115.12 27.70
C GLU A 39 -15.63 -115.59 27.83
N VAL A 40 -15.32 -116.44 28.82
CA VAL A 40 -13.98 -116.98 29.02
C VAL A 40 -13.71 -118.12 28.03
N GLU A 41 -14.74 -118.88 27.65
CA GLU A 41 -14.64 -119.88 26.57
C GLU A 41 -14.33 -119.22 25.21
N LEU A 42 -14.71 -117.96 24.99
CA LEU A 42 -14.41 -117.24 23.74
C LEU A 42 -12.93 -116.93 23.56
N ASP A 43 -12.19 -116.71 24.65
CA ASP A 43 -10.77 -116.32 24.61
C ASP A 43 -9.86 -117.45 24.12
N GLY A 44 -10.27 -118.71 24.32
CA GLY A 44 -9.49 -119.89 23.94
C GLY A 44 -9.92 -120.58 22.64
N ARG A 45 -10.94 -120.06 21.95
CA ARG A 45 -11.51 -120.69 20.74
C ARG A 45 -11.21 -119.88 19.49
N ASP A 46 -10.71 -120.54 18.47
CA ASP A 46 -10.48 -119.95 17.16
C ASP A 46 -11.84 -119.68 16.45
N PRO A 47 -12.11 -118.45 15.98
CA PRO A 47 -13.29 -118.14 15.18
C PRO A 47 -13.47 -119.07 13.96
N GLU A 48 -12.39 -119.51 13.34
CA GLU A 48 -12.44 -120.36 12.14
C GLU A 48 -12.82 -121.80 12.52
N GLU A 49 -12.32 -122.32 13.63
CA GLU A 49 -12.69 -123.64 14.16
C GLU A 49 -14.15 -123.69 14.64
N ASP A 50 -14.64 -122.62 15.30
CA ASP A 50 -16.05 -122.50 15.68
C ASP A 50 -16.96 -122.48 14.44
N TYR A 51 -16.55 -121.81 13.36
CA TYR A 51 -17.29 -121.82 12.09
C TYR A 51 -17.31 -123.21 11.45
N GLN A 52 -16.19 -123.93 11.46
CA GLN A 52 -16.13 -125.31 10.97
C GLN A 52 -17.01 -126.25 11.81
N GLN A 53 -17.02 -126.11 13.13
CA GLN A 53 -17.91 -126.87 14.03
C GLN A 53 -19.39 -126.55 13.78
N TYR A 54 -19.72 -125.27 13.53
CA TYR A 54 -21.07 -124.87 13.13
C TYR A 54 -21.50 -125.53 11.81
N LYS A 55 -20.60 -125.57 10.82
CA LYS A 55 -20.88 -126.22 9.54
C LYS A 55 -21.08 -127.73 9.68
N LEU A 56 -20.20 -128.42 10.40
CA LEU A 56 -20.30 -129.86 10.64
C LEU A 56 -21.57 -130.24 11.42
N THR A 57 -21.96 -129.43 12.41
CA THR A 57 -23.20 -129.66 13.18
C THR A 57 -24.45 -129.43 12.33
N CYS A 58 -24.45 -128.46 11.41
CA CYS A 58 -25.51 -128.29 10.42
C CYS A 58 -25.61 -129.48 9.45
N GLU A 59 -24.48 -129.99 8.94
CA GLU A 59 -24.45 -131.17 8.05
C GLU A 59 -24.93 -132.44 8.77
N ALA A 60 -24.50 -132.65 10.02
CA ALA A 60 -24.95 -133.77 10.85
C ALA A 60 -26.46 -133.69 11.16
N LEU A 61 -26.96 -132.48 11.48
CA LEU A 61 -28.38 -132.26 11.72
C LEU A 61 -29.21 -132.49 10.44
N ALA A 62 -28.73 -132.07 9.27
CA ALA A 62 -29.37 -132.36 7.99
C ALA A 62 -29.43 -133.86 7.70
N LYS A 63 -28.36 -134.61 7.98
CA LYS A 63 -28.34 -136.07 7.86
C LYS A 63 -29.34 -136.74 8.80
N LEU A 64 -29.42 -136.31 10.06
CA LEU A 64 -30.41 -136.82 11.02
C LEU A 64 -31.86 -136.51 10.58
N MET A 65 -32.12 -135.34 10.00
CA MET A 65 -33.43 -135.02 9.43
C MET A 65 -33.79 -135.92 8.25
N ASN A 66 -32.83 -136.22 7.37
CA ASN A 66 -33.03 -137.17 6.27
C ASN A 66 -33.27 -138.60 6.78
N ASP A 67 -32.49 -139.08 7.75
CA ASP A 67 -32.68 -140.39 8.40
C ASP A 67 -34.09 -140.50 9.02
N ILE A 68 -34.55 -139.45 9.72
CA ILE A 68 -35.91 -139.40 10.29
C ILE A 68 -36.97 -139.45 9.18
N GLN A 69 -36.73 -138.76 8.06
CA GLN A 69 -37.65 -138.77 6.91
C GLN A 69 -37.74 -140.16 6.28
N GLU A 70 -36.62 -140.87 6.11
CA GLU A 70 -36.58 -142.23 5.58
C GLU A 70 -37.25 -143.25 6.52
N LEU A 71 -36.99 -143.16 7.82
CA LEU A 71 -37.63 -144.02 8.83
C LEU A 71 -39.15 -143.83 8.85
N LYS A 72 -39.62 -142.59 8.69
CA LYS A 72 -41.06 -142.30 8.55
C LYS A 72 -41.65 -142.82 7.24
N ALA A 73 -40.90 -142.75 6.13
CA ALA A 73 -41.34 -143.29 4.84
C ALA A 73 -41.48 -144.83 4.85
N ASN A 74 -40.64 -145.52 5.63
CA ASN A 74 -40.67 -146.98 5.80
C ASN A 74 -41.73 -147.51 6.79
N GLY A 75 -42.66 -146.65 7.24
CA GLY A 75 -43.82 -147.05 8.05
C GLY A 75 -43.61 -147.05 9.56
N ALA A 76 -42.53 -146.46 10.08
CA ALA A 76 -42.35 -146.26 11.52
C ALA A 76 -43.41 -145.28 12.07
N LYS A 77 -44.12 -145.68 13.13
CA LYS A 77 -45.10 -144.82 13.82
C LYS A 77 -44.39 -143.76 14.65
N ASP A 78 -44.99 -142.56 14.76
CA ASP A 78 -44.50 -141.53 15.69
C ASP A 78 -44.45 -142.10 17.13
N GLY A 79 -43.30 -141.94 17.80
CA GLY A 79 -43.00 -142.51 19.11
C GLY A 79 -42.19 -143.82 19.09
N CYS A 80 -41.73 -144.30 17.94
CA CYS A 80 -40.74 -145.39 17.88
C CYS A 80 -39.40 -144.95 18.49
N ALA A 81 -38.75 -145.85 19.26
CA ALA A 81 -37.53 -145.55 20.01
C ALA A 81 -36.40 -144.97 19.12
N GLU A 82 -36.24 -145.48 17.90
CA GLU A 82 -35.22 -145.01 16.94
C GLU A 82 -35.47 -143.57 16.45
N VAL A 83 -36.74 -143.19 16.25
CA VAL A 83 -37.12 -141.84 15.81
C VAL A 83 -36.92 -140.84 16.96
N GLU A 84 -37.28 -141.21 18.19
CA GLU A 84 -37.07 -140.36 19.36
C GLU A 84 -35.58 -140.21 19.70
N GLU A 85 -34.76 -141.25 19.49
CA GLU A 85 -33.31 -141.16 19.63
C GLU A 85 -32.70 -140.16 18.62
N LYS A 86 -33.09 -140.23 17.35
CA LYS A 86 -32.63 -139.30 16.30
C LYS A 86 -33.13 -137.86 16.54
N ARG A 87 -34.35 -137.69 17.08
CA ARG A 87 -34.86 -136.38 17.53
C ARG A 87 -34.06 -135.84 18.71
N MET A 88 -33.72 -136.68 19.69
CA MET A 88 -32.87 -136.30 20.82
C MET A 88 -31.48 -135.87 20.35
N GLN A 89 -30.86 -136.61 19.42
CA GLN A 89 -29.58 -136.23 18.79
C GLN A 89 -29.69 -134.88 18.04
N SER A 90 -30.80 -134.66 17.33
CA SER A 90 -31.07 -133.38 16.64
C SER A 90 -31.21 -132.21 17.63
N CYS A 91 -31.88 -132.42 18.76
CA CYS A 91 -31.99 -131.42 19.83
C CYS A 91 -30.61 -131.07 20.42
N ILE A 92 -29.71 -132.04 20.58
CA ILE A 92 -28.33 -131.79 21.03
C ILE A 92 -27.57 -130.92 20.01
N HIS A 93 -27.71 -131.20 18.71
CA HIS A 93 -27.12 -130.36 17.67
C HIS A 93 -27.72 -128.93 17.65
N PHE A 94 -29.02 -128.78 17.85
CA PHE A 94 -29.65 -127.45 17.99
C PHE A 94 -29.13 -126.67 19.21
N MET A 95 -28.92 -127.34 20.33
CA MET A 95 -28.30 -126.73 21.51
C MET A 95 -26.86 -126.26 21.20
N SER A 96 -26.09 -127.07 20.48
CA SER A 96 -24.74 -126.72 20.01
C SER A 96 -24.74 -125.49 19.09
N LEU A 97 -25.64 -125.44 18.10
CA LEU A 97 -25.80 -124.29 17.19
C LEU A 97 -26.20 -123.00 17.93
N LYS A 98 -27.13 -123.10 18.90
CA LYS A 98 -27.50 -121.96 19.74
C LYS A 98 -26.32 -121.46 20.59
N LYS A 99 -25.51 -122.38 21.13
CA LYS A 99 -24.28 -122.03 21.85
C LYS A 99 -23.30 -121.29 20.92
N LEU A 100 -23.00 -121.84 19.74
CA LEU A 100 -22.12 -121.21 18.73
C LEU A 100 -22.61 -119.83 18.29
N ASN A 101 -23.93 -119.65 18.11
CA ASN A 101 -24.52 -118.36 17.76
C ASN A 101 -24.38 -117.32 18.89
N ARG A 102 -24.63 -117.74 20.14
CA ARG A 102 -24.40 -116.88 21.32
C ARG A 102 -22.94 -116.46 21.42
N LEU A 103 -22.01 -117.40 21.23
CA LEU A 103 -20.57 -117.14 21.19
C LEU A 103 -20.20 -116.12 20.10
N ALA A 104 -20.73 -116.26 18.87
CA ALA A 104 -20.48 -115.32 17.79
C ALA A 104 -20.99 -113.90 18.08
N HIS A 105 -22.20 -113.77 18.64
CA HIS A 105 -22.73 -112.47 19.04
C HIS A 105 -21.92 -111.82 20.16
N MET A 106 -21.47 -112.61 21.14
CA MET A 106 -20.60 -112.12 22.21
C MET A 106 -19.24 -111.66 21.67
N ARG A 107 -18.64 -112.39 20.72
CA ARG A 107 -17.38 -112.00 20.05
C ARG A 107 -17.54 -110.69 19.27
N LEU A 108 -18.65 -110.54 18.53
CA LEU A 108 -18.96 -109.30 17.80
C LEU A 108 -19.15 -108.12 18.75
N LYS A 109 -19.92 -108.31 19.83
CA LYS A 109 -20.14 -107.29 20.84
C LYS A 109 -18.81 -106.83 21.44
N ARG A 110 -17.94 -107.77 21.84
CA ARG A 110 -16.62 -107.47 22.38
C ARG A 110 -15.73 -106.69 21.42
N GLY A 111 -15.68 -107.07 20.14
CA GLY A 111 -14.92 -106.33 19.13
C GLY A 111 -15.47 -104.91 18.92
N ARG A 112 -16.79 -104.75 18.90
CA ARG A 112 -17.44 -103.43 18.82
C ARG A 112 -17.12 -102.57 20.03
N ASP A 113 -17.22 -103.12 21.23
CA ASP A 113 -16.95 -102.39 22.47
C ASP A 113 -15.46 -101.99 22.54
N GLN A 114 -14.53 -102.89 22.20
CA GLN A 114 -13.10 -102.60 22.18
C GLN A 114 -12.71 -101.50 21.17
N THR A 115 -13.27 -101.56 19.95
CA THR A 115 -13.06 -100.52 18.94
C THR A 115 -13.69 -99.20 19.32
N HIS A 116 -14.85 -99.23 19.97
CA HIS A 116 -15.51 -98.04 20.49
C HIS A 116 -14.71 -97.39 21.61
N GLU A 117 -14.18 -98.17 22.56
CA GLU A 117 -13.27 -97.68 23.59
C GLU A 117 -12.00 -97.07 23.00
N GLY A 118 -11.40 -97.73 21.99
CA GLY A 118 -10.24 -97.20 21.27
C GLY A 118 -10.54 -95.85 20.63
N LYS A 119 -11.68 -95.74 19.96
CA LYS A 119 -12.15 -94.48 19.37
C LYS A 119 -12.35 -93.40 20.43
N GLN A 120 -13.04 -93.71 21.54
CA GLN A 120 -13.26 -92.76 22.63
C GLN A 120 -11.93 -92.22 23.19
N ARG A 121 -10.91 -93.07 23.36
CA ARG A 121 -9.58 -92.63 23.80
C ARG A 121 -8.93 -91.67 22.81
N VAL A 122 -9.04 -91.94 21.50
CA VAL A 122 -8.51 -91.05 20.46
C VAL A 122 -9.26 -89.71 20.45
N ASP A 123 -10.58 -89.72 20.58
CA ASP A 123 -11.39 -88.49 20.62
C ASP A 123 -11.00 -87.61 21.83
N VAL A 124 -10.72 -88.22 22.99
CA VAL A 124 -10.21 -87.50 24.18
C VAL A 124 -8.85 -86.86 23.92
N LEU A 125 -7.90 -87.60 23.33
CA LEU A 125 -6.58 -87.06 22.98
C LEU A 125 -6.67 -85.97 21.91
N HIS A 126 -7.55 -86.13 20.92
CA HIS A 126 -7.77 -85.13 19.89
C HIS A 126 -8.35 -83.85 20.48
N LEU A 127 -9.28 -83.96 21.45
CA LEU A 127 -9.79 -82.80 22.18
C LEU A 127 -8.70 -82.08 22.98
N GLN A 128 -7.81 -82.83 23.64
CA GLN A 128 -6.65 -82.23 24.33
C GLN A 128 -5.72 -81.50 23.35
N LEU A 129 -5.46 -82.07 22.17
CA LEU A 129 -4.68 -81.42 21.13
C LEU A 129 -5.34 -80.13 20.63
N GLN A 130 -6.66 -80.14 20.40
CA GLN A 130 -7.39 -78.93 19.98
C GLN A 130 -7.33 -77.83 21.04
N ASN A 131 -7.42 -78.19 22.32
CA ASN A 131 -7.26 -77.23 23.42
C ASN A 131 -5.86 -76.58 23.39
N LEU A 132 -4.80 -77.37 23.19
CA LEU A 132 -3.43 -76.86 23.09
C LEU A 132 -3.22 -75.99 21.84
N LEU A 133 -3.78 -76.38 20.69
CA LEU A 133 -3.70 -75.56 19.47
C LEU A 133 -4.41 -74.22 19.64
N TYR A 134 -5.55 -74.21 20.34
CA TYR A 134 -6.24 -72.97 20.68
C TYR A 134 -5.39 -72.10 21.62
N GLU A 135 -4.73 -72.69 22.62
CA GLU A 135 -3.83 -71.98 23.53
C GLU A 135 -2.64 -71.36 22.77
N VAL A 136 -1.98 -72.12 21.90
CA VAL A 136 -0.89 -71.61 21.05
C VAL A 136 -1.38 -70.47 20.17
N MET A 137 -2.53 -70.62 19.52
CA MET A 137 -3.11 -69.56 18.69
C MET A 137 -3.45 -68.32 19.51
N HIS A 138 -3.99 -68.49 20.72
CA HIS A 138 -4.29 -67.39 21.64
C HIS A 138 -3.00 -66.65 22.04
N LEU A 139 -1.98 -67.38 22.49
CA LEU A 139 -0.69 -66.82 22.87
C LEU A 139 -0.01 -66.12 21.68
N GLN A 140 -0.07 -66.67 20.47
CA GLN A 140 0.49 -66.03 19.29
C GLN A 140 -0.24 -64.74 18.94
N LYS A 141 -1.58 -64.70 19.06
CA LYS A 141 -2.38 -63.47 18.91
C LYS A 141 -2.03 -62.45 19.99
N GLU A 142 -1.81 -62.89 21.21
CA GLU A 142 -1.45 -62.03 22.33
C GLU A 142 -0.03 -61.45 22.15
N ILE A 143 0.94 -62.26 21.73
CA ILE A 143 2.29 -61.81 21.36
C ILE A 143 2.20 -60.80 20.22
N SER A 144 1.44 -61.08 19.16
CA SER A 144 1.29 -60.16 18.02
C SER A 144 0.70 -58.82 18.49
N LYS A 145 -0.34 -58.87 19.33
CA LYS A 145 -0.95 -57.67 19.93
C LYS A 145 0.05 -56.90 20.81
N CYS A 146 0.90 -57.59 21.56
CA CYS A 146 1.95 -56.96 22.37
C CYS A 146 3.07 -56.36 21.50
N LEU A 147 3.40 -56.97 20.36
CA LEU A 147 4.41 -56.44 19.42
C LEU A 147 3.86 -55.28 18.57
N GLU A 148 2.55 -55.22 18.34
CA GLU A 148 1.88 -54.09 17.70
C GLU A 148 1.77 -52.85 18.61
N PHE A 149 2.20 -52.96 19.87
CA PHE A 149 2.26 -51.83 20.78
C PHE A 149 3.29 -50.81 20.29
N LYS A 150 2.81 -49.75 19.65
CA LYS A 150 3.59 -48.56 19.34
C LYS A 150 3.47 -47.59 20.51
N SER A 151 4.62 -47.26 21.09
CA SER A 151 4.67 -46.25 22.13
C SER A 151 4.81 -44.87 21.49
N LYS A 152 4.15 -43.87 22.08
CA LYS A 152 4.05 -42.50 21.53
C LYS A 152 5.40 -41.80 21.33
N HIS A 153 6.47 -42.29 21.95
CA HIS A 153 7.81 -41.72 21.79
C HIS A 153 8.42 -41.95 20.40
N GLU A 154 7.93 -42.93 19.63
CA GLU A 154 8.39 -43.17 18.25
C GLU A 154 7.95 -42.08 17.26
N GLU A 155 6.90 -41.32 17.60
CA GLU A 155 6.38 -40.21 16.77
C GLU A 155 7.01 -38.86 17.13
N ILE A 156 7.84 -38.79 18.17
CA ILE A 156 8.43 -37.54 18.64
C ILE A 156 9.80 -37.39 18.00
N ASP A 157 9.98 -36.31 17.24
CA ASP A 157 11.30 -35.91 16.72
C ASP A 157 12.19 -35.50 17.89
N LEU A 158 13.21 -36.33 18.16
CA LEU A 158 14.13 -36.14 19.27
C LEU A 158 15.32 -35.27 18.86
N VAL A 159 15.84 -34.49 19.80
CA VAL A 159 17.10 -33.73 19.66
C VAL A 159 18.25 -34.69 19.29
N SER A 160 19.14 -34.21 18.42
CA SER A 160 20.27 -35.01 17.95
C SER A 160 21.19 -35.44 19.10
N VAL A 161 21.87 -36.57 18.93
CA VAL A 161 22.75 -37.14 19.98
C VAL A 161 23.84 -36.15 20.38
N ASP A 162 24.38 -35.44 19.39
CA ASP A 162 25.51 -34.54 19.55
C ASP A 162 25.11 -33.24 20.25
N GLU A 163 23.91 -32.73 20.00
CA GLU A 163 23.36 -31.55 20.68
C GLU A 163 22.95 -31.89 22.12
N PHE A 164 22.34 -33.06 22.33
CA PHE A 164 21.99 -33.55 23.66
C PHE A 164 23.21 -33.62 24.58
N TYR A 165 24.32 -34.22 24.14
CA TYR A 165 25.52 -34.32 24.98
C TYR A 165 26.25 -32.99 25.20
N LYS A 166 26.03 -31.98 24.36
CA LYS A 166 26.62 -30.63 24.52
C LYS A 166 25.81 -29.75 25.45
N GLU A 167 24.48 -29.83 25.39
CA GLU A 167 23.59 -28.89 26.06
C GLU A 167 23.00 -29.44 27.36
N ALA A 168 22.86 -30.77 27.48
CA ALA A 168 22.24 -31.37 28.66
C ALA A 168 23.18 -31.35 29.89
N PRO A 169 22.69 -30.95 31.07
CA PRO A 169 23.40 -31.02 32.33
C PRO A 169 23.93 -32.44 32.61
N PRO A 170 25.06 -32.55 33.34
CA PRO A 170 25.66 -33.84 33.69
C PRO A 170 24.74 -34.73 34.56
N GLU A 171 23.76 -34.13 35.25
CA GLU A 171 22.77 -34.84 36.08
C GLU A 171 21.78 -35.66 35.25
N ILE A 172 21.49 -35.22 34.02
CA ILE A 172 20.52 -35.82 33.09
C ILE A 172 21.22 -36.63 32.01
N SER A 173 22.33 -36.12 31.45
CA SER A 173 23.05 -36.78 30.36
C SER A 173 23.65 -38.14 30.75
N ARG A 174 24.00 -38.33 32.03
CA ARG A 174 24.49 -39.59 32.64
C ARG A 174 25.34 -40.41 31.66
N THR A 175 26.35 -39.74 31.09
CA THR A 175 27.20 -40.22 30.00
C THR A 175 27.78 -41.65 30.15
N PRO A 176 28.11 -42.17 31.36
CA PRO A 176 28.59 -43.56 31.47
C PRO A 176 27.49 -44.61 31.33
N LEU A 177 26.23 -44.30 31.64
CA LEU A 177 25.11 -45.25 31.56
C LEU A 177 24.37 -45.17 30.21
N THR A 178 24.32 -43.97 29.61
CA THR A 178 23.61 -43.73 28.35
C THR A 178 24.37 -44.16 27.11
N LYS A 179 25.69 -44.40 27.20
CA LYS A 179 26.49 -44.92 26.08
C LYS A 179 26.37 -46.43 25.89
N ASP A 180 26.11 -47.15 26.99
CA ASP A 180 26.07 -48.62 26.98
C ASP A 180 24.64 -49.16 26.71
N ASP A 181 23.60 -48.41 27.07
CA ASP A 181 22.19 -48.81 26.89
C ASP A 181 21.38 -47.80 26.03
N PRO A 182 20.90 -48.19 24.83
CA PRO A 182 20.12 -47.32 23.96
C PRO A 182 18.76 -46.93 24.55
N HIS A 183 18.19 -47.72 25.46
CA HIS A 183 16.92 -47.38 26.12
C HIS A 183 17.11 -46.26 27.16
N GLN A 184 18.20 -46.30 27.93
CA GLN A 184 18.51 -45.23 28.87
C GLN A 184 18.88 -43.93 28.15
N LEU A 185 19.51 -44.03 26.97
CA LEU A 185 19.77 -42.89 26.11
C LEU A 185 18.47 -42.19 25.67
N THR A 186 17.46 -42.95 25.24
CA THR A 186 16.17 -42.36 24.81
C THR A 186 15.39 -41.77 25.97
N LEU A 187 15.38 -42.42 27.14
CA LEU A 187 14.77 -41.85 28.35
C LEU A 187 15.43 -40.54 28.78
N ALA A 188 16.76 -40.49 28.82
CA ALA A 188 17.49 -39.28 29.20
C ALA A 188 17.24 -38.11 28.22
N ARG A 189 17.10 -38.40 26.91
CA ARG A 189 16.71 -37.40 25.91
C ARG A 189 15.30 -36.89 26.10
N LEU A 190 14.34 -37.78 26.36
CA LEU A 190 12.95 -37.41 26.63
C LEU A 190 12.83 -36.53 27.88
N ASP A 191 13.56 -36.88 28.95
CA ASP A 191 13.59 -36.09 30.18
C ASP A 191 14.18 -34.70 29.94
N TRP A 192 15.28 -34.62 29.18
CA TRP A 192 15.88 -33.33 28.79
C TRP A 192 14.93 -32.48 27.96
N GLU A 193 14.27 -33.04 26.97
CA GLU A 193 13.29 -32.30 26.16
C GLU A 193 12.10 -31.83 26.99
N LEU A 194 11.64 -32.65 27.93
CA LEU A 194 10.57 -32.29 28.83
C LEU A 194 10.98 -31.08 29.69
N GLU A 195 12.18 -31.08 30.24
CA GLU A 195 12.72 -29.94 30.99
C GLU A 195 12.92 -28.70 30.12
N GLN A 196 13.44 -28.87 28.90
CA GLN A 196 13.57 -27.80 27.92
C GLN A 196 12.22 -27.17 27.59
N ARG A 197 11.21 -27.99 27.29
CA ARG A 197 9.85 -27.51 27.00
C ARG A 197 9.22 -26.82 28.22
N LYS A 198 9.45 -27.32 29.44
CA LYS A 198 9.02 -26.63 30.67
C LYS A 198 9.69 -25.25 30.80
N ARG A 199 11.01 -25.18 30.62
CA ARG A 199 11.77 -23.93 30.70
C ARG A 199 11.33 -22.92 29.64
N LEU A 200 11.14 -23.37 28.40
CA LEU A 200 10.65 -22.54 27.31
C LEU A 200 9.21 -22.06 27.55
N ALA A 201 8.34 -22.92 28.09
CA ALA A 201 6.98 -22.52 28.45
C ALA A 201 6.96 -21.47 29.58
N GLU A 202 7.82 -21.59 30.59
CA GLU A 202 7.98 -20.61 31.65
C GLU A 202 8.48 -19.27 31.09
N GLN A 203 9.54 -19.29 30.27
CA GLN A 203 10.08 -18.09 29.60
C GLN A 203 9.06 -17.43 28.67
N TYR A 204 8.27 -18.21 27.95
CA TYR A 204 7.20 -17.71 27.10
C TYR A 204 6.11 -17.03 27.93
N LYS A 205 5.71 -17.63 29.05
CA LYS A 205 4.73 -17.05 29.99
C LYS A 205 5.24 -15.75 30.62
N GLU A 206 6.51 -15.71 31.04
CA GLU A 206 7.15 -14.48 31.54
C GLU A 206 7.17 -13.39 30.47
N SER A 207 7.57 -13.74 29.25
CA SER A 207 7.61 -12.82 28.10
C SER A 207 6.22 -12.28 27.75
N LEU A 208 5.19 -13.12 27.76
CA LEU A 208 3.80 -12.70 27.59
C LEU A 208 3.38 -11.72 28.69
N SER A 209 3.70 -12.01 29.96
CA SER A 209 3.39 -11.10 31.06
C SER A 209 4.10 -9.75 30.92
N SER A 210 5.34 -9.74 30.41
CA SER A 210 6.11 -8.52 30.14
C SER A 210 5.48 -7.73 28.99
N LYS A 211 5.10 -8.41 27.90
CA LYS A 211 4.38 -7.81 26.77
C LYS A 211 3.08 -7.15 27.22
N GLU A 212 2.27 -7.83 28.04
CA GLU A 212 1.02 -7.27 28.56
C GLU A 212 1.26 -6.04 29.46
N LYS A 213 2.29 -6.07 30.31
CA LYS A 213 2.67 -4.90 31.13
C LYS A 213 3.08 -3.72 30.27
N ILE A 214 3.90 -3.94 29.24
CA ILE A 214 4.33 -2.90 28.32
C ILE A 214 3.13 -2.36 27.54
N GLN A 215 2.25 -3.23 27.06
CA GLN A 215 1.05 -2.83 26.32
C GLN A 215 0.13 -1.95 27.17
N LYS A 216 -0.17 -2.36 28.42
CA LYS A 216 -0.92 -1.53 29.37
C LYS A 216 -0.21 -0.20 29.65
N GLY A 217 1.12 -0.21 29.77
CA GLY A 217 1.92 1.01 29.93
C GLY A 217 1.83 1.95 28.72
N ILE A 218 1.75 1.40 27.50
CA ILE A 218 1.55 2.17 26.27
C ILE A 218 0.12 2.73 26.23
N GLU A 219 -0.89 1.95 26.59
CA GLU A 219 -2.29 2.40 26.64
C GLU A 219 -2.45 3.56 27.63
N VAL A 220 -1.92 3.45 28.85
CA VAL A 220 -1.94 4.55 29.83
C VAL A 220 -1.21 5.79 29.31
N LYS A 221 -0.04 5.62 28.68
CA LYS A 221 0.69 6.75 28.08
C LYS A 221 -0.09 7.39 26.92
N LYS A 222 -0.78 6.59 26.10
CA LYS A 222 -1.64 7.08 25.02
C LYS A 222 -2.82 7.87 25.59
N GLU A 223 -3.48 7.35 26.62
CA GLU A 223 -4.57 8.06 27.31
C GLU A 223 -4.11 9.38 27.94
N HIS A 224 -2.93 9.38 28.57
CA HIS A 224 -2.28 10.61 29.05
C HIS A 224 -1.97 11.59 27.94
N LEU A 225 -1.46 11.14 26.79
CA LEU A 225 -1.21 12.03 25.64
C LEU A 225 -2.51 12.56 25.02
N SER A 226 -3.53 11.71 24.88
CA SER A 226 -4.84 12.10 24.37
C SER A 226 -5.61 13.03 25.30
N SER A 227 -5.36 12.97 26.62
CA SER A 227 -5.92 13.92 27.58
C SER A 227 -5.09 15.20 27.69
N LEU A 228 -3.78 15.14 27.46
CA LEU A 228 -2.89 16.31 27.44
C LEU A 228 -3.17 17.20 26.21
N GLN A 229 -3.42 16.62 25.04
CA GLN A 229 -3.64 17.37 23.81
C GLN A 229 -4.80 18.39 23.87
N PRO A 230 -6.01 18.05 24.37
CA PRO A 230 -7.07 19.04 24.56
C PRO A 230 -6.71 20.08 25.63
N GLY A 231 -5.96 19.71 26.67
CA GLY A 231 -5.44 20.67 27.67
C GLY A 231 -4.47 21.69 27.08
N LEU A 232 -3.52 21.24 26.25
CA LEU A 232 -2.60 22.11 25.53
C LEU A 232 -3.35 22.99 24.51
N ASN A 233 -4.33 22.44 23.79
CA ASN A 233 -5.17 23.22 22.88
C ASN A 233 -5.98 24.28 23.63
N ALA A 234 -6.52 23.97 24.81
CA ALA A 234 -7.24 24.93 25.63
C ALA A 234 -6.32 26.06 26.12
N ILE A 235 -5.08 25.74 26.53
CA ILE A 235 -4.07 26.74 26.89
C ILE A 235 -3.71 27.61 25.68
N MET A 236 -3.52 26.99 24.50
CA MET A 236 -3.23 27.70 23.26
C MET A 236 -4.34 28.69 22.92
N GLN A 237 -5.61 28.25 22.92
CA GLN A 237 -6.78 29.10 22.68
C GLN A 237 -6.94 30.21 23.74
N ALA A 238 -6.68 29.91 25.01
CA ALA A 238 -6.73 30.91 26.08
C ALA A 238 -5.59 31.95 25.97
N SER A 239 -4.47 31.59 25.35
CA SER A 239 -3.32 32.48 25.15
C SER A 239 -3.47 33.42 23.95
N LEU A 240 -4.34 33.12 22.98
CA LEU A 240 -4.61 33.96 21.80
C LEU A 240 -4.94 35.43 22.14
N PRO A 241 -5.89 35.75 23.03
CA PRO A 241 -6.20 37.16 23.35
C PRO A 241 -5.04 37.88 24.03
N VAL A 242 -4.21 37.16 24.79
CA VAL A 242 -3.00 37.73 25.42
C VAL A 242 -1.90 37.97 24.37
N GLN A 243 -1.75 37.07 23.40
CA GLN A 243 -0.85 37.24 22.25
C GLN A 243 -1.25 38.44 21.38
N GLU A 244 -2.54 38.62 21.13
CA GLU A 244 -3.08 39.78 20.41
C GLU A 244 -2.84 41.09 21.18
N TYR A 245 -3.06 41.08 22.50
CA TYR A 245 -2.84 42.25 23.36
C TYR A 245 -1.35 42.64 23.45
N LEU A 246 -0.45 41.66 23.54
CA LEU A 246 1.00 41.88 23.56
C LEU A 246 1.60 42.04 22.16
N SER A 247 0.79 42.00 21.10
CA SER A 247 1.25 42.08 19.70
C SER A 247 2.34 41.06 19.36
N MET A 248 2.25 39.85 19.92
CA MET A 248 3.21 38.76 19.73
C MET A 248 2.51 37.53 19.09
N PRO A 249 2.36 37.49 17.76
CA PRO A 249 1.65 36.42 17.06
C PRO A 249 2.56 35.21 16.83
N PHE A 250 2.91 34.51 17.91
CA PHE A 250 3.75 33.31 17.83
C PHE A 250 3.09 32.20 16.99
N GLU A 251 1.78 32.03 17.11
CA GLU A 251 1.07 30.95 16.41
C GLU A 251 0.98 31.17 14.89
N GLN A 252 0.77 32.41 14.43
CA GLN A 252 0.79 32.73 13.01
C GLN A 252 2.20 32.57 12.43
N THR A 253 3.22 33.00 13.19
CA THR A 253 4.63 32.85 12.79
C THR A 253 5.05 31.37 12.73
N GLN A 254 4.59 30.56 13.69
CA GLN A 254 4.88 29.13 13.74
C GLN A 254 4.18 28.37 12.61
N ARG A 255 2.88 28.63 12.35
CA ARG A 255 2.18 28.05 11.19
C ARG A 255 2.84 28.44 9.87
N GLN A 256 3.22 29.72 9.71
CA GLN A 256 3.97 30.17 8.53
C GLN A 256 5.32 29.44 8.40
N THR A 257 6.01 29.17 9.51
CA THR A 257 7.26 28.41 9.52
C THR A 257 7.06 26.94 9.16
N GLU A 258 5.98 26.30 9.64
CA GLU A 258 5.63 24.92 9.28
C GLU A 258 5.28 24.79 7.80
N ILE A 259 4.47 25.72 7.28
CA ILE A 259 4.16 25.78 5.84
C ILE A 259 5.44 26.07 5.03
N ALA A 260 6.33 26.93 5.54
CA ALA A 260 7.60 27.24 4.89
C ALA A 260 8.54 26.04 4.72
N ARG A 261 8.40 24.97 5.55
CA ARG A 261 9.17 23.72 5.37
C ARG A 261 8.85 23.01 4.05
N HIS A 262 7.67 23.25 3.48
CA HIS A 262 7.22 22.63 2.24
C HIS A 262 7.39 23.55 1.02
N LEU A 263 8.03 24.72 1.17
CA LEU A 263 8.30 25.62 0.04
C LEU A 263 9.52 25.17 -0.77
N PRO A 264 9.51 25.38 -2.11
CA PRO A 264 10.69 25.24 -2.94
C PRO A 264 11.84 26.13 -2.44
N PRO A 265 13.11 25.72 -2.60
CA PRO A 265 14.26 26.46 -2.10
C PRO A 265 14.26 27.95 -2.51
N SER A 266 13.93 28.25 -3.76
CA SER A 266 13.91 29.62 -4.28
C SER A 266 12.81 30.49 -3.65
N LEU A 267 11.63 29.91 -3.38
CA LEU A 267 10.53 30.60 -2.68
C LEU A 267 10.81 30.72 -1.18
N TYR A 268 11.49 29.75 -0.57
CA TYR A 268 11.91 29.82 0.82
C TYR A 268 12.92 30.95 1.04
N VAL A 269 13.94 31.07 0.17
CA VAL A 269 14.89 32.18 0.21
C VAL A 269 14.15 33.52 0.08
N LEU A 270 13.22 33.63 -0.87
CA LEU A 270 12.42 34.84 -1.05
C LEU A 270 11.59 35.18 0.20
N LEU A 271 10.95 34.19 0.83
CA LEU A 271 10.20 34.34 2.07
C LEU A 271 11.09 34.86 3.20
N VAL A 272 12.26 34.25 3.41
CA VAL A 272 13.20 34.64 4.47
C VAL A 272 13.70 36.07 4.24
N GLN A 273 14.10 36.41 3.01
CA GLN A 273 14.56 37.76 2.68
C GLN A 273 13.46 38.81 2.83
N ALA A 274 12.24 38.52 2.37
CA ALA A 274 11.11 39.42 2.49
C ALA A 274 10.69 39.62 3.96
N SER A 275 10.70 38.55 4.76
CA SER A 275 10.38 38.59 6.18
C SER A 275 11.44 39.38 6.96
N ALA A 276 12.72 39.15 6.65
CA ALA A 276 13.82 39.90 7.24
C ALA A 276 13.74 41.40 6.90
N TYR A 277 13.44 41.76 5.65
CA TYR A 277 13.26 43.15 5.23
C TYR A 277 12.05 43.81 5.89
N GLY A 278 10.92 43.10 5.99
CA GLY A 278 9.70 43.60 6.65
C GLY A 278 9.90 43.87 8.14
N GLN A 279 10.69 43.04 8.82
CA GLN A 279 11.02 43.22 10.24
C GLN A 279 12.08 44.31 10.48
N ALA A 280 13.10 44.39 9.62
CA ALA A 280 14.26 45.25 9.84
C ALA A 280 14.07 46.69 9.33
N CYS A 281 13.44 46.87 8.17
CA CYS A 281 13.45 48.15 7.46
C CYS A 281 12.05 48.72 7.24
N ASP A 282 11.05 47.89 6.88
CA ASP A 282 9.75 48.40 6.43
C ASP A 282 8.57 47.54 6.88
N LYS A 283 7.87 47.99 7.93
CA LYS A 283 6.65 47.33 8.45
C LYS A 283 5.45 47.38 7.49
N SER A 284 5.56 48.10 6.37
CA SER A 284 4.49 48.20 5.36
C SER A 284 4.51 47.07 4.33
N LEU A 285 5.48 46.15 4.44
CA LEU A 285 5.56 44.91 3.66
C LEU A 285 4.94 43.75 4.46
N SER A 286 3.93 43.10 3.90
CA SER A 286 3.36 41.86 4.45
C SER A 286 3.59 40.68 3.51
N VAL A 287 3.96 39.54 4.08
CA VAL A 287 4.23 38.30 3.34
C VAL A 287 3.19 37.26 3.73
N SER A 288 2.59 36.60 2.73
CA SER A 288 1.69 35.47 2.95
C SER A 288 2.00 34.33 1.99
N ILE A 289 1.83 33.09 2.47
CA ILE A 289 1.96 31.89 1.66
C ILE A 289 0.54 31.47 1.27
N SER A 290 0.29 31.30 -0.02
CA SER A 290 -1.01 30.88 -0.56
C SER A 290 -0.86 29.59 -1.36
N GLY A 291 -1.75 28.63 -1.18
CA GLY A 291 -1.74 27.39 -1.96
C GLY A 291 -2.25 26.18 -1.18
N ASP A 292 -2.16 25.02 -1.82
CA ASP A 292 -2.54 23.75 -1.22
C ASP A 292 -1.36 23.13 -0.45
N VAL A 293 -1.51 23.07 0.88
CA VAL A 293 -0.48 22.54 1.81
C VAL A 293 -0.41 21.01 1.75
N ASP A 294 -1.49 20.34 1.41
CA ASP A 294 -1.54 18.87 1.39
C ASP A 294 -0.94 18.32 0.09
N GLU A 295 -1.16 18.98 -1.04
CA GLU A 295 -0.46 18.66 -2.30
C GLU A 295 1.05 18.93 -2.19
N ALA A 296 1.44 20.00 -1.49
CA ALA A 296 2.85 20.31 -1.22
C ALA A 296 3.52 19.29 -0.29
N LYS A 297 2.80 18.79 0.73
CA LYS A 297 3.28 17.69 1.58
C LYS A 297 3.50 16.41 0.79
N ALA A 298 2.59 16.08 -0.14
CA ALA A 298 2.71 14.92 -1.00
C ALA A 298 3.94 15.01 -1.93
N LEU A 299 4.26 16.21 -2.45
CA LEU A 299 5.46 16.44 -3.27
C LEU A 299 6.76 16.48 -2.45
N SER A 300 6.70 16.82 -1.15
CA SER A 300 7.87 16.85 -0.26
C SER A 300 8.27 15.50 0.30
N LYS A 301 7.39 14.49 0.25
CA LYS A 301 7.79 13.11 0.51
C LYS A 301 8.65 12.67 -0.68
N PRO A 302 9.92 12.28 -0.48
CA PRO A 302 10.65 11.62 -1.56
C PRO A 302 9.81 10.42 -2.04
N PRO A 303 9.81 10.09 -3.34
CA PRO A 303 9.30 8.80 -3.76
C PRO A 303 10.11 7.76 -2.99
N GLU A 304 9.49 7.12 -2.00
CA GLU A 304 10.06 5.91 -1.41
C GLU A 304 10.24 4.90 -2.54
N ASP A 305 11.41 4.28 -2.55
CA ASP A 305 11.86 3.27 -3.50
C ASP A 305 10.74 2.26 -3.83
N SER A 306 10.12 2.39 -5.00
CA SER A 306 9.54 1.25 -5.70
C SER A 306 10.64 0.63 -6.56
N GLN A 307 11.61 -0.01 -5.90
CA GLN A 307 12.43 -1.03 -6.52
C GLN A 307 11.55 -2.26 -6.77
N ASP A 308 11.42 -2.62 -8.04
CA ASP A 308 11.32 -3.97 -8.59
C ASP A 308 10.75 -5.07 -7.67
N ASP A 309 9.45 -5.35 -7.82
CA ASP A 309 8.89 -6.69 -7.60
C ASP A 309 8.23 -7.15 -8.92
N ASP A 310 9.07 -7.67 -9.81
CA ASP A 310 8.65 -8.65 -10.81
C ASP A 310 8.24 -9.94 -10.07
N SER A 311 6.93 -10.19 -9.95
CA SER A 311 6.25 -11.50 -10.07
C SER A 311 4.94 -11.53 -9.29
N CYS A 312 3.81 -11.46 -10.00
CA CYS A 312 2.70 -12.37 -9.74
C CYS A 312 1.73 -12.39 -10.92
N ASP A 313 1.84 -13.48 -11.68
CA ASP A 313 0.80 -14.06 -12.51
C ASP A 313 -0.45 -14.34 -11.65
N SER A 314 -1.60 -13.76 -12.02
CA SER A 314 -2.91 -14.25 -11.58
C SER A 314 -4.00 -13.73 -12.51
N ASP A 315 -4.47 -14.65 -13.34
CA ASP A 315 -5.79 -14.67 -13.98
C ASP A 315 -6.90 -14.15 -13.06
N ALA A 316 -7.57 -13.09 -13.49
CA ALA A 316 -8.94 -12.79 -13.09
C ALA A 316 -9.60 -11.99 -14.22
N GLU A 317 -10.19 -12.73 -15.16
CA GLU A 317 -11.22 -12.23 -16.06
C GLU A 317 -12.44 -11.80 -15.23
N GLU A 318 -12.77 -10.51 -15.22
CA GLU A 318 -14.16 -10.07 -15.07
C GLU A 318 -14.41 -8.78 -15.88
N GLU A 319 -15.39 -8.88 -16.76
CA GLU A 319 -15.88 -7.86 -17.68
C GLU A 319 -16.37 -6.59 -16.96
N GLN A 320 -15.84 -5.42 -17.33
CA GLN A 320 -16.59 -4.16 -17.29
C GLN A 320 -16.35 -3.31 -18.55
N GLU A 321 -17.36 -3.37 -19.42
CA GLU A 321 -17.94 -2.31 -20.25
C GLU A 321 -17.03 -1.30 -20.97
N LYS A 322 -17.01 -1.49 -22.29
CA LYS A 322 -16.69 -0.58 -23.38
C LYS A 322 -17.04 0.90 -23.10
N THR A 323 -16.01 1.73 -22.86
CA THR A 323 -15.97 3.08 -23.42
C THR A 323 -14.74 3.24 -24.29
N LYS A 324 -14.97 3.67 -25.54
CA LYS A 324 -13.97 3.76 -26.62
C LYS A 324 -12.83 4.72 -26.25
N ARG A 325 -11.75 4.22 -25.65
CA ARG A 325 -10.48 4.96 -25.54
C ARG A 325 -9.81 5.02 -26.91
N ARG A 326 -9.87 6.21 -27.53
CA ARG A 326 -8.98 6.59 -28.63
C ARG A 326 -7.53 6.41 -28.17
N ARG A 327 -6.70 5.74 -28.98
CA ARG A 327 -5.24 5.84 -28.86
C ARG A 327 -4.86 7.33 -28.89
N PRO A 328 -4.07 7.85 -27.93
CA PRO A 328 -3.62 9.23 -27.98
C PRO A 328 -2.75 9.41 -29.22
N THR A 329 -3.14 10.32 -30.09
CA THR A 329 -2.32 10.78 -31.22
C THR A 329 -1.03 11.40 -30.68
N THR A 330 0.09 11.26 -31.39
CA THR A 330 1.42 11.80 -30.98
C THR A 330 1.38 13.27 -30.54
N GLY A 331 0.46 14.08 -31.08
CA GLY A 331 0.21 15.46 -30.64
C GLY A 331 -0.32 15.59 -29.20
N GLY A 332 -1.20 14.68 -28.76
CA GLY A 332 -1.73 14.68 -27.39
C GLY A 332 -0.66 14.32 -26.36
N GLN A 333 0.29 13.44 -26.72
CA GLN A 333 1.45 13.13 -25.86
C GLN A 333 2.41 14.32 -25.73
N LEU A 334 2.54 15.16 -26.77
CA LEU A 334 3.35 16.37 -26.69
C LEU A 334 2.64 17.45 -25.87
N ASP A 335 1.32 17.59 -25.98
CA ASP A 335 0.54 18.53 -25.18
C ASP A 335 0.50 18.16 -23.70
N ASP A 336 0.47 16.87 -23.36
CA ASP A 336 0.57 16.42 -21.99
C ASP A 336 1.99 16.65 -21.42
N LYS A 337 3.05 16.42 -22.22
CA LYS A 337 4.43 16.78 -21.85
C LYS A 337 4.61 18.29 -21.68
N ARG A 338 3.94 19.11 -22.51
CA ARG A 338 3.94 20.58 -22.37
C ARG A 338 3.28 21.00 -21.06
N ARG A 339 2.10 20.46 -20.74
CA ARG A 339 1.42 20.71 -19.46
C ARG A 339 2.24 20.27 -18.25
N GLU A 340 2.89 19.12 -18.34
CA GLU A 340 3.79 18.62 -17.31
C GLU A 340 5.00 19.53 -17.13
N MET A 341 5.63 19.99 -18.21
CA MET A 341 6.74 20.96 -18.14
C MET A 341 6.33 22.31 -17.54
N LEU A 342 5.11 22.78 -17.82
CA LEU A 342 4.58 24.05 -17.31
C LEU A 342 3.90 23.90 -15.92
N LYS A 343 4.04 22.75 -15.27
CA LYS A 343 3.44 22.49 -13.96
C LYS A 343 3.96 23.47 -12.91
N ARG A 344 3.02 24.16 -12.27
CA ARG A 344 3.29 25.07 -11.16
C ARG A 344 3.44 24.30 -9.87
N HIS A 345 4.25 24.86 -8.99
CA HIS A 345 4.24 24.44 -7.61
C HIS A 345 2.89 24.82 -6.94
N PRO A 346 2.28 23.92 -6.14
CA PRO A 346 0.98 24.18 -5.51
C PRO A 346 1.01 25.30 -4.47
N LEU A 347 2.19 25.60 -3.91
CA LEU A 347 2.41 26.78 -3.06
C LEU A 347 3.00 27.95 -3.86
N SER A 348 2.46 29.14 -3.64
CA SER A 348 2.93 30.42 -4.14
C SER A 348 3.12 31.43 -3.00
N LEU A 349 3.96 32.44 -3.25
CA LEU A 349 4.24 33.50 -2.27
C LEU A 349 3.59 34.81 -2.71
N CYS A 350 2.81 35.41 -1.81
CA CYS A 350 2.17 36.70 -2.00
C CYS A 350 2.90 37.77 -1.18
N LEU A 351 3.46 38.77 -1.86
CA LEU A 351 4.09 39.93 -1.25
C LEU A 351 3.19 41.14 -1.45
N ASP A 352 2.76 41.74 -0.36
CA ASP A 352 1.88 42.91 -0.37
C ASP A 352 2.66 44.13 0.13
N LEU A 353 2.78 45.14 -0.73
CA LEU A 353 3.49 46.38 -0.45
C LEU A 353 2.49 47.53 -0.33
N LYS A 354 2.36 48.09 0.87
CA LYS A 354 1.50 49.26 1.10
C LYS A 354 2.26 50.56 0.78
N CYS A 355 1.76 51.32 -0.17
CA CYS A 355 2.27 52.65 -0.53
C CYS A 355 1.71 53.74 0.41
N LYS A 356 2.41 54.87 0.51
CA LYS A 356 2.01 56.00 1.38
C LYS A 356 0.63 56.59 1.00
N ASP A 357 0.25 56.45 -0.27
CA ASP A 357 -1.02 56.93 -0.81
C ASP A 357 -2.21 55.97 -0.57
N GLY A 358 -2.07 54.99 0.33
CA GLY A 358 -3.11 54.00 0.65
C GLY A 358 -3.30 52.90 -0.41
N SER A 359 -2.52 52.91 -1.49
CA SER A 359 -2.54 51.87 -2.54
C SER A 359 -1.68 50.67 -2.14
N VAL A 360 -2.11 49.46 -2.52
CA VAL A 360 -1.39 48.21 -2.22
C VAL A 360 -0.98 47.52 -3.53
N LEU A 361 0.31 47.21 -3.65
CA LEU A 361 0.84 46.38 -4.74
C LEU A 361 0.92 44.93 -4.25
N HIS A 362 0.15 44.05 -4.87
CA HIS A 362 0.17 42.61 -4.65
C HIS A 362 1.06 41.95 -5.70
N LEU A 363 2.04 41.16 -5.25
CA LEU A 363 2.96 40.41 -6.09
C LEU A 363 2.78 38.92 -5.80
N PHE A 364 2.22 38.19 -6.75
CA PHE A 364 2.04 36.75 -6.69
C PHE A 364 3.23 36.07 -7.36
N ASN A 365 4.09 35.45 -6.58
CA ASN A 365 5.28 34.74 -7.05
C ASN A 365 4.99 33.24 -7.13
N TYR A 366 5.09 32.69 -8.33
CA TYR A 366 4.95 31.26 -8.60
C TYR A 366 6.31 30.64 -8.90
N TYR A 367 6.41 29.32 -8.71
CA TYR A 367 7.60 28.55 -9.05
C TYR A 367 7.25 27.43 -10.03
N LEU A 368 8.00 27.35 -11.12
CA LEU A 368 7.90 26.30 -12.12
C LEU A 368 9.00 25.26 -11.85
N MET A 369 8.61 24.11 -11.31
CA MET A 369 9.54 23.09 -10.82
C MET A 369 10.43 22.51 -11.94
N ASN A 370 9.85 22.26 -13.12
CA ASN A 370 10.54 21.61 -14.24
C ASN A 370 11.42 22.58 -15.04
N LEU A 371 11.08 23.87 -15.03
CA LEU A 371 11.83 24.94 -15.70
C LEU A 371 12.83 25.64 -14.77
N ASN A 372 12.76 25.36 -13.46
CA ASN A 372 13.55 26.02 -12.40
C ASN A 372 13.54 27.54 -12.53
N ILE A 373 12.35 28.12 -12.69
CA ILE A 373 12.13 29.56 -12.85
C ILE A 373 11.05 30.02 -11.90
N MET A 374 11.22 31.22 -11.36
CA MET A 374 10.17 31.97 -10.67
C MET A 374 9.49 32.96 -11.62
N THR A 375 8.17 33.04 -11.52
CA THR A 375 7.36 34.01 -12.27
C THR A 375 6.59 34.89 -11.31
N VAL A 376 6.32 36.13 -11.71
CA VAL A 376 5.52 37.06 -10.91
C VAL A 376 4.30 37.55 -11.68
N LYS A 377 3.18 37.71 -10.97
CA LYS A 377 2.03 38.49 -11.40
C LYS A 377 1.82 39.67 -10.46
N ALA A 378 1.65 40.85 -11.03
CA ALA A 378 1.42 42.07 -10.26
C ALA A 378 -0.06 42.45 -10.32
N LYS A 379 -0.61 42.93 -9.20
CA LYS A 379 -1.93 43.56 -9.16
C LYS A 379 -1.87 44.76 -8.24
N VAL A 380 -2.32 45.92 -8.74
CA VAL A 380 -2.42 47.14 -7.94
C VAL A 380 -3.85 47.32 -7.49
N SER A 381 -4.06 47.42 -6.18
CA SER A 381 -5.34 47.75 -5.57
C SER A 381 -5.25 49.17 -5.03
N THR A 382 -6.04 50.10 -5.57
CA THR A 382 -6.11 51.49 -5.11
C THR A 382 -7.31 51.70 -4.19
N ALA A 383 -7.19 52.58 -3.20
CA ALA A 383 -8.25 52.85 -2.23
C ALA A 383 -9.47 53.60 -2.82
N THR A 384 -9.29 54.26 -3.96
CA THR A 384 -10.34 54.90 -4.76
C THR A 384 -10.39 54.23 -6.13
N ASP A 385 -11.60 53.96 -6.63
CA ASP A 385 -11.81 53.46 -7.99
C ASP A 385 -11.34 54.52 -8.99
N LEU A 386 -10.17 54.27 -9.59
CA LEU A 386 -9.59 55.08 -10.65
C LEU A 386 -10.32 54.77 -11.97
N THR A 387 -11.59 55.13 -12.05
CA THR A 387 -12.36 55.09 -13.30
C THR A 387 -12.24 56.44 -13.99
N GLY A 388 -11.79 56.47 -15.25
CA GLY A 388 -12.07 57.63 -16.11
C GLY A 388 -10.98 58.20 -17.00
N ALA A 389 -9.86 57.51 -17.28
CA ALA A 389 -8.94 57.97 -18.33
C ALA A 389 -8.65 56.89 -19.38
N ILE A 390 -9.11 57.11 -20.62
CA ILE A 390 -8.99 56.14 -21.73
C ILE A 390 -7.52 55.91 -22.07
N SER A 391 -6.71 56.97 -21.99
CA SER A 391 -5.27 56.98 -22.24
C SER A 391 -4.43 56.45 -21.07
N ALA A 392 -5.05 56.22 -19.90
CA ALA A 392 -4.37 55.67 -18.72
C ALA A 392 -4.57 54.16 -18.55
N GLY A 393 -5.41 53.53 -19.39
CA GLY A 393 -5.73 52.10 -19.30
C GLY A 393 -4.49 51.19 -19.36
N GLU A 394 -3.46 51.58 -20.09
CA GLU A 394 -2.23 50.79 -20.23
C GLU A 394 -1.22 50.98 -19.08
N LEU A 395 -1.41 51.99 -18.22
CA LEU A 395 -0.47 52.32 -17.13
C LEU A 395 -0.58 51.36 -15.94
N LEU A 396 -1.78 50.87 -15.64
CA LEU A 396 -2.07 50.00 -14.50
C LEU A 396 -2.33 48.55 -14.93
N ASN A 397 -2.07 48.23 -16.19
CA ASN A 397 -2.21 46.86 -16.68
C ASN A 397 -1.23 45.93 -15.96
N PRO A 398 -1.72 44.80 -15.40
CA PRO A 398 -0.90 43.91 -14.58
C PRO A 398 0.27 43.28 -15.36
N ASP A 399 0.11 43.14 -16.68
CA ASP A 399 1.08 42.49 -17.57
C ASP A 399 2.22 43.42 -18.01
N THR A 400 2.03 44.74 -17.93
CA THR A 400 3.02 45.73 -18.41
C THR A 400 3.60 46.62 -17.32
N LEU A 401 3.01 46.62 -16.13
CA LEU A 401 3.38 47.48 -15.01
C LEU A 401 4.86 47.38 -14.61
N LEU A 402 5.37 46.14 -14.55
CA LEU A 402 6.71 45.83 -14.06
C LEU A 402 7.75 45.63 -15.18
N ASN A 403 7.36 45.84 -16.43
CA ASN A 403 8.29 45.78 -17.55
C ASN A 403 9.40 46.82 -17.39
N CYS A 404 10.63 46.42 -17.69
CA CYS A 404 11.82 47.25 -17.61
C CYS A 404 11.98 47.93 -16.24
N LEU A 405 11.82 47.19 -15.14
CA LEU A 405 12.26 47.67 -13.81
C LEU A 405 13.79 47.88 -13.81
N TYR A 406 14.50 46.92 -14.39
CA TYR A 406 15.92 47.02 -14.75
C TYR A 406 16.08 47.16 -16.27
N ALA A 407 17.23 47.67 -16.71
CA ALA A 407 17.50 47.88 -18.13
C ALA A 407 17.40 46.55 -18.91
N ASN A 408 16.64 46.58 -20.01
CA ASN A 408 16.44 45.46 -20.94
C ASN A 408 15.71 44.22 -20.38
N ASP A 409 15.09 44.29 -19.19
CA ASP A 409 14.29 43.17 -18.65
C ASP A 409 12.82 43.28 -19.09
N GLN A 410 12.47 42.55 -20.14
CA GLN A 410 11.12 42.54 -20.72
C GLN A 410 10.21 41.44 -20.14
N GLY A 411 10.79 40.46 -19.42
CA GLY A 411 10.03 39.35 -18.83
C GLY A 411 9.25 38.50 -19.86
N ARG A 412 9.72 38.42 -21.12
CA ARG A 412 9.12 37.59 -22.19
C ARG A 412 9.96 36.37 -22.54
N GLU A 413 11.26 36.41 -22.23
CA GLU A 413 12.21 35.32 -22.47
C GLU A 413 12.53 34.61 -21.16
N THR A 414 12.87 33.33 -21.23
CA THR A 414 13.29 32.57 -20.05
C THR A 414 14.77 32.84 -19.73
N PRO A 415 15.11 33.27 -18.52
CA PRO A 415 16.50 33.54 -18.14
C PRO A 415 17.43 32.33 -18.09
N ASN A 416 16.90 31.11 -18.00
CA ASN A 416 17.71 29.89 -18.00
C ASN A 416 17.97 29.41 -19.44
N PRO A 417 19.23 29.38 -19.92
CA PRO A 417 19.56 28.86 -21.24
C PRO A 417 19.15 27.39 -21.43
N SER A 418 19.11 26.61 -20.35
CA SER A 418 18.69 25.20 -20.38
C SER A 418 17.26 25.03 -20.88
N ASN A 419 16.39 26.01 -20.59
CA ASN A 419 14.97 25.94 -20.96
C ASN A 419 14.78 26.06 -22.46
N ARG A 420 15.71 26.71 -23.18
CA ARG A 420 15.70 26.73 -24.65
C ARG A 420 15.81 25.33 -25.24
N TYR A 421 16.69 24.49 -24.71
CA TYR A 421 16.82 23.09 -25.12
C TYR A 421 15.61 22.25 -24.72
N GLN A 422 15.05 22.51 -23.53
CA GLN A 422 13.86 21.80 -23.09
C GLN A 422 12.62 22.17 -23.93
N PHE A 423 12.48 23.45 -24.32
CA PHE A 423 11.41 23.92 -25.19
C PHE A 423 11.54 23.37 -26.62
N ASP A 424 12.75 23.29 -27.16
CA ASP A 424 13.00 22.67 -28.47
C ASP A 424 12.58 21.19 -28.47
N LYS A 425 12.82 20.48 -27.37
CA LYS A 425 12.41 19.07 -27.18
C LYS A 425 10.89 18.85 -27.17
N VAL A 426 10.09 19.86 -26.79
CA VAL A 426 8.62 19.79 -26.75
C VAL A 426 7.94 20.69 -27.80
N GLY A 427 8.72 21.29 -28.69
CA GLY A 427 8.24 22.17 -29.76
C GLY A 427 7.51 23.42 -29.25
N ILE A 428 8.02 24.08 -28.22
CA ILE A 428 7.56 25.41 -27.78
C ILE A 428 8.46 26.47 -28.42
N SER A 429 7.88 27.38 -29.20
CA SER A 429 8.60 28.40 -29.96
C SER A 429 8.94 29.67 -29.17
N SER A 430 8.09 30.07 -28.23
CA SER A 430 8.35 31.22 -27.34
C SER A 430 7.59 31.06 -26.02
N PHE A 431 8.17 31.56 -24.93
CA PHE A 431 7.51 31.59 -23.62
C PHE A 431 6.41 32.67 -23.56
N GLY A 432 6.45 33.66 -24.45
CA GLY A 432 5.56 34.83 -24.46
C GLY A 432 4.06 34.49 -24.44
N ASP A 433 3.65 33.41 -25.10
CA ASP A 433 2.25 32.97 -25.16
C ASP A 433 1.73 32.45 -23.81
N TYR A 434 2.64 31.95 -22.97
CA TYR A 434 2.32 31.38 -21.65
C TYR A 434 2.49 32.39 -20.51
N VAL A 435 3.05 33.57 -20.77
CA VAL A 435 3.29 34.62 -19.77
C VAL A 435 1.99 35.11 -19.13
N ALA A 436 0.92 35.29 -19.91
CA ALA A 436 -0.38 35.72 -19.36
C ALA A 436 -0.94 34.70 -18.35
N GLU A 437 -0.69 33.41 -18.59
CA GLU A 437 -1.16 32.34 -17.72
C GLU A 437 -0.24 32.14 -16.51
N LEU A 438 1.08 32.01 -16.73
CA LEU A 438 2.09 31.62 -15.73
C LEU A 438 2.73 32.79 -14.98
N GLY A 439 2.66 34.00 -15.52
CA GLY A 439 3.35 35.20 -15.03
C GLY A 439 4.69 35.45 -15.71
N HIS A 440 5.29 36.60 -15.41
CA HIS A 440 6.51 37.08 -16.06
C HIS A 440 7.78 36.59 -15.33
N PRO A 441 8.73 35.94 -16.04
CA PRO A 441 10.00 35.49 -15.46
C PRO A 441 11.07 36.60 -15.54
N TYR A 442 10.91 37.66 -14.75
CA TYR A 442 11.92 38.72 -14.69
C TYR A 442 13.23 38.26 -14.03
N LEU A 443 14.35 38.86 -14.43
CA LEU A 443 15.68 38.58 -13.88
C LEU A 443 15.79 39.00 -12.41
N TRP A 444 15.15 40.11 -12.06
CA TRP A 444 15.16 40.60 -10.68
C TRP A 444 14.40 39.67 -9.74
N VAL A 445 13.29 39.06 -10.19
CA VAL A 445 12.52 38.10 -9.38
C VAL A 445 13.40 36.91 -9.02
N GLN A 446 14.11 36.38 -9.99
CA GLN A 446 15.03 35.25 -9.79
C GLN A 446 16.17 35.59 -8.83
N SER A 447 16.75 36.79 -8.98
CA SER A 447 17.79 37.31 -8.09
C SER A 447 17.30 37.41 -6.63
N LEU A 448 16.01 37.75 -6.42
CA LEU A 448 15.42 37.80 -5.07
C LEU A 448 15.22 36.41 -4.43
N GLY A 449 14.97 35.37 -5.23
CA GLY A 449 14.91 33.98 -4.75
C GLY A 449 16.24 33.24 -4.79
N GLY A 450 17.36 33.93 -5.05
CA GLY A 450 18.70 33.35 -5.03
C GLY A 450 19.05 32.50 -6.26
N LEU A 451 18.25 32.55 -7.33
CA LEU A 451 18.56 31.93 -8.61
C LEU A 451 19.40 32.90 -9.44
N GLN A 452 20.62 32.48 -9.82
CA GLN A 452 21.51 33.27 -10.66
C GLN A 452 21.70 32.60 -12.01
N PHE A 453 21.39 33.33 -13.08
CA PHE A 453 21.64 32.90 -14.45
C PHE A 453 22.71 33.80 -15.09
N PRO A 454 23.56 33.26 -15.98
CA PRO A 454 24.48 34.07 -16.77
C PRO A 454 23.70 35.08 -17.63
N SER A 455 24.03 36.37 -17.55
CA SER A 455 23.50 37.39 -18.46
C SER A 455 24.40 37.55 -19.67
N ASP A 456 23.83 37.86 -20.84
CA ASP A 456 24.56 38.09 -22.09
C ASP A 456 25.46 39.35 -22.08
N ALA A 457 25.31 40.21 -21.07
CA ALA A 457 26.19 41.37 -20.85
C ALA A 457 27.06 41.18 -19.58
N PRO A 458 28.41 41.21 -19.69
CA PRO A 458 29.30 41.11 -18.54
C PRO A 458 29.43 42.48 -17.85
N GLU A 459 28.33 43.02 -17.31
CA GLU A 459 28.40 44.18 -16.43
C GLU A 459 28.41 43.73 -14.97
N GLY A 460 29.60 43.73 -14.37
CA GLY A 460 29.79 43.85 -12.92
C GLY A 460 29.38 42.65 -12.07
N LEU A 461 30.12 41.54 -12.18
CA LEU A 461 30.18 40.49 -11.17
C LEU A 461 30.51 41.08 -9.78
N ARG A 462 29.49 41.35 -8.97
CA ARG A 462 29.59 41.14 -7.53
C ARG A 462 29.02 39.74 -7.30
N ALA A 463 29.86 38.83 -6.83
CA ALA A 463 29.47 37.51 -6.39
C ALA A 463 29.57 37.51 -4.87
N GLY A 464 28.50 37.11 -4.19
CA GLY A 464 28.49 36.99 -2.74
C GLY A 464 27.07 36.98 -2.20
N SER A 465 26.79 36.03 -1.32
CA SER A 465 25.52 35.83 -0.60
C SER A 465 24.94 37.09 0.08
N SER A 466 25.68 38.20 0.15
CA SER A 466 25.24 39.51 0.64
C SER A 466 24.36 40.28 -0.35
N LEU A 467 24.28 39.83 -1.61
CA LEU A 467 23.58 40.55 -2.65
C LEU A 467 22.06 40.46 -2.54
N SER A 468 21.45 39.34 -2.16
CA SER A 468 19.98 39.25 -2.12
C SER A 468 19.35 40.28 -1.18
N ALA A 469 20.01 40.60 -0.06
CA ALA A 469 19.53 41.61 0.88
C ALA A 469 19.62 43.05 0.33
N SER A 470 20.75 43.44 -0.29
CA SER A 470 20.91 44.77 -0.90
C SER A 470 20.06 44.93 -2.17
N HIS A 471 19.87 43.84 -2.92
CA HIS A 471 18.96 43.81 -4.06
C HIS A 471 17.53 43.95 -3.58
N MET A 472 17.11 43.24 -2.52
CA MET A 472 15.76 43.34 -1.94
C MET A 472 15.37 44.79 -1.66
N GLU A 473 16.18 45.52 -0.87
CA GLU A 473 15.91 46.94 -0.58
C GLU A 473 15.82 47.79 -1.86
N SER A 474 16.75 47.61 -2.80
CA SER A 474 16.79 48.37 -4.06
C SER A 474 15.55 48.09 -4.92
N THR A 475 15.20 46.82 -5.13
CA THR A 475 13.97 46.43 -5.86
C THR A 475 12.73 46.97 -5.17
N MET A 476 12.62 46.88 -3.85
CA MET A 476 11.44 47.36 -3.13
C MET A 476 11.26 48.87 -3.26
N LYS A 477 12.36 49.64 -3.23
CA LYS A 477 12.34 51.08 -3.53
C LYS A 477 11.92 51.36 -4.97
N LEU A 478 12.46 50.62 -5.94
CA LEU A 478 12.09 50.76 -7.36
C LEU A 478 10.62 50.41 -7.62
N LEU A 479 10.10 49.35 -7.00
CA LEU A 479 8.69 48.96 -7.09
C LEU A 479 7.78 50.03 -6.51
N ARG A 480 8.11 50.56 -5.33
CA ARG A 480 7.36 51.65 -4.70
C ARG A 480 7.38 52.91 -5.57
N GLY A 481 8.56 53.31 -6.05
CA GLY A 481 8.73 54.44 -6.96
C GLY A 481 7.98 54.25 -8.27
N ARG A 482 7.93 53.03 -8.82
CA ARG A 482 7.16 52.70 -10.03
C ARG A 482 5.67 52.83 -9.81
N VAL A 483 5.13 52.32 -8.70
CA VAL A 483 3.70 52.45 -8.40
C VAL A 483 3.33 53.92 -8.21
N GLN A 484 4.14 54.67 -7.47
CA GLN A 484 3.93 56.11 -7.27
C GLN A 484 3.99 56.88 -8.59
N SER A 485 4.99 56.63 -9.43
CA SER A 485 5.11 57.30 -10.73
C SER A 485 3.96 56.97 -11.67
N ARG A 486 3.48 55.71 -11.68
CA ARG A 486 2.31 55.29 -12.49
C ARG A 486 1.01 55.88 -11.99
N LEU A 487 0.80 55.95 -10.67
CA LEU A 487 -0.37 56.60 -10.08
C LEU A 487 -0.36 58.11 -10.29
N ALA A 488 0.81 58.74 -10.18
CA ALA A 488 1.00 60.14 -10.55
C ALA A 488 0.62 60.32 -12.02
N LEU A 489 1.26 59.61 -12.96
CA LEU A 489 0.93 59.68 -14.39
C LEU A 489 -0.56 59.43 -14.67
N HIS A 490 -1.20 58.50 -13.97
CA HIS A 490 -2.63 58.25 -14.11
C HIS A 490 -3.47 59.48 -13.74
N LYS A 491 -3.18 60.12 -12.59
CA LYS A 491 -3.84 61.39 -12.19
C LYS A 491 -3.56 62.50 -13.21
N GLN A 492 -2.34 62.55 -13.74
CA GLN A 492 -1.95 63.55 -14.72
C GLN A 492 -2.68 63.36 -16.06
N PHE A 493 -2.76 62.14 -16.58
CA PHE A 493 -3.45 61.81 -17.83
C PHE A 493 -4.95 62.05 -17.73
N SER A 494 -5.55 61.72 -16.59
CA SER A 494 -6.96 62.06 -16.33
C SER A 494 -7.20 63.56 -16.47
N SER A 495 -6.32 64.42 -15.94
CA SER A 495 -6.46 65.87 -16.16
C SER A 495 -6.16 66.31 -17.60
N LEU A 496 -5.14 65.73 -18.25
CA LEU A 496 -4.76 66.10 -19.62
C LEU A 496 -5.86 65.76 -20.64
N GLU A 497 -6.64 64.70 -20.43
CA GLU A 497 -7.82 64.39 -21.25
C GLU A 497 -8.91 65.45 -21.14
N HIS A 498 -9.06 66.05 -19.96
CA HIS A 498 -9.94 67.21 -19.76
C HIS A 498 -9.35 68.51 -20.33
N SER A 499 -8.24 68.44 -21.09
CA SER A 499 -7.55 69.58 -21.70
C SER A 499 -6.98 70.58 -20.68
N ILE A 500 -6.80 70.15 -19.43
CA ILE A 500 -6.21 70.93 -18.35
C ILE A 500 -4.82 70.37 -18.08
N VAL A 501 -3.79 71.22 -18.10
CA VAL A 501 -2.44 70.84 -17.69
C VAL A 501 -2.28 71.19 -16.20
N PRO A 502 -2.26 70.20 -15.29
CA PRO A 502 -1.97 70.47 -13.88
C PRO A 502 -0.55 70.95 -13.75
N VAL A 503 -0.37 72.11 -13.12
CA VAL A 503 0.94 72.60 -12.71
C VAL A 503 0.96 72.58 -11.18
N SER A 504 1.91 71.83 -10.60
CA SER A 504 2.12 71.85 -9.14
C SER A 504 2.40 73.28 -8.67
N THR A 505 1.92 73.64 -7.48
CA THR A 505 2.12 74.96 -6.86
C THR A 505 3.59 75.34 -6.78
N GLU A 506 4.48 74.35 -6.65
CA GLU A 506 5.92 74.54 -6.57
C GLU A 506 6.55 74.90 -7.92
N CYS A 507 5.98 74.45 -9.03
CA CYS A 507 6.48 74.71 -10.39
C CYS A 507 5.92 75.99 -11.01
N GLN A 508 5.03 76.72 -10.33
CA GLN A 508 4.39 77.93 -10.87
C GLN A 508 5.40 79.03 -11.21
N HIS A 509 6.52 79.11 -10.49
CA HIS A 509 7.58 80.10 -10.73
C HIS A 509 8.35 79.89 -12.05
N LEU A 510 8.29 78.69 -12.62
CA LEU A 510 8.96 78.34 -13.88
C LEU A 510 8.18 78.81 -15.11
N PHE A 511 6.98 79.35 -14.91
CA PHE A 511 6.02 79.62 -15.96
C PHE A 511 5.45 81.05 -15.88
N PRO A 512 5.30 81.77 -17.02
CA PRO A 512 4.70 83.09 -17.01
C PRO A 512 3.19 83.04 -16.72
N ALA A 513 2.67 84.06 -16.05
CA ALA A 513 1.29 84.10 -15.56
C ALA A 513 0.19 84.13 -16.66
N LYS A 514 0.55 84.35 -17.93
CA LYS A 514 -0.40 84.37 -19.06
C LYS A 514 0.01 83.35 -20.13
N VAL A 515 -0.85 82.37 -20.36
CA VAL A 515 -0.72 81.37 -21.44
C VAL A 515 -1.79 81.66 -22.48
N LEU A 516 -1.42 81.72 -23.76
CA LEU A 516 -2.35 82.00 -24.87
C LEU A 516 -2.71 80.75 -25.70
N SER A 517 -1.89 79.71 -25.62
CA SER A 517 -2.17 78.43 -26.27
C SER A 517 -2.87 77.48 -25.30
N ARG A 518 -3.61 76.51 -25.84
CA ARG A 518 -4.30 75.48 -25.04
C ARG A 518 -4.02 74.09 -25.61
N LEU A 519 -3.93 73.11 -24.71
CA LEU A 519 -3.96 71.70 -25.09
C LEU A 519 -5.37 71.40 -25.61
N ALA A 520 -5.49 71.02 -26.88
CA ALA A 520 -6.76 70.71 -27.52
C ALA A 520 -7.09 69.21 -27.46
N ARG A 521 -6.06 68.35 -27.48
CA ARG A 521 -6.26 66.90 -27.46
C ARG A 521 -5.06 66.16 -26.88
N TRP A 522 -5.32 65.13 -26.09
CA TRP A 522 -4.37 64.13 -25.61
C TRP A 522 -4.93 62.74 -25.93
N THR A 523 -4.20 61.94 -26.70
CA THR A 523 -4.63 60.58 -27.10
C THR A 523 -3.47 59.60 -27.06
N THR A 524 -3.74 58.37 -26.62
CA THR A 524 -2.81 57.23 -26.76
C THR A 524 -2.67 56.81 -28.23
N MET A 525 -1.50 56.27 -28.59
CA MET A 525 -1.20 55.73 -29.92
C MET A 525 -0.48 54.39 -29.80
N SER A 526 -0.56 53.57 -30.84
CA SER A 526 0.25 52.37 -30.96
C SER A 526 1.67 52.66 -31.50
N HIS A 527 2.60 51.74 -31.27
CA HIS A 527 3.95 51.81 -31.83
C HIS A 527 3.97 51.92 -33.37
N GLN A 528 3.04 51.23 -34.05
CA GLN A 528 2.91 51.27 -35.50
C GLN A 528 2.46 52.65 -36.00
N GLU A 529 1.47 53.25 -35.32
CA GLU A 529 1.00 54.61 -35.63
C GLU A 529 2.10 55.65 -35.40
N TYR A 530 2.88 55.51 -34.33
CA TYR A 530 4.01 56.40 -34.04
C TYR A 530 5.10 56.34 -35.11
N THR A 531 5.45 55.13 -35.57
CA THR A 531 6.50 54.92 -36.58
C THR A 531 6.08 55.39 -37.97
N ASN A 532 4.78 55.39 -38.26
CA ASN A 532 4.23 55.89 -39.52
C ASN A 532 4.25 57.42 -39.65
N LEU A 533 4.54 58.17 -38.57
CA LEU A 533 4.62 59.63 -38.62
C LEU A 533 5.93 60.09 -39.30
N SER A 534 5.81 61.03 -40.23
CA SER A 534 6.95 61.55 -41.01
C SER A 534 8.03 62.23 -40.15
N PHE A 535 7.64 62.84 -39.03
CA PHE A 535 8.52 63.62 -38.16
C PHE A 535 9.13 62.82 -37.00
N THR A 536 8.77 61.56 -36.80
CA THR A 536 9.28 60.69 -35.70
C THR A 536 10.37 59.72 -36.14
N GLN A 537 10.64 59.59 -37.45
CA GLN A 537 11.62 58.64 -38.01
C GLN A 537 13.01 58.70 -37.35
N HIS A 538 13.50 59.90 -37.01
CA HIS A 538 14.79 60.08 -36.34
C HIS A 538 14.86 59.46 -34.95
N VAL A 539 13.74 59.36 -34.23
CA VAL A 539 13.64 58.72 -32.91
C VAL A 539 13.62 57.20 -33.06
N SER A 540 12.91 56.70 -34.07
CA SER A 540 12.85 55.27 -34.42
C SER A 540 14.20 54.75 -34.93
N GLU A 541 14.86 55.48 -35.83
CA GLU A 541 16.20 55.14 -36.37
C GLU A 541 17.28 55.13 -35.28
N ALA A 542 17.15 55.98 -34.26
CA ALA A 542 18.04 56.01 -33.10
C ALA A 542 17.81 54.86 -32.09
N GLY A 543 16.80 54.01 -32.31
CA GLY A 543 16.46 52.90 -31.41
C GLY A 543 15.91 53.34 -30.05
N LEU A 544 15.41 54.59 -29.96
CA LEU A 544 14.88 55.19 -28.73
C LEU A 544 13.37 54.97 -28.56
N ALA A 545 12.68 54.56 -29.63
CA ALA A 545 11.29 54.12 -29.59
C ALA A 545 11.25 52.59 -29.66
N ARG A 546 11.02 51.93 -28.52
CA ARG A 546 10.88 50.47 -28.43
C ARG A 546 9.41 50.09 -28.34
N GLU A 547 9.07 48.86 -28.73
CA GLU A 547 7.70 48.33 -28.62
C GLU A 547 7.16 48.31 -27.18
N THR A 548 8.04 48.33 -26.19
CA THR A 548 7.70 48.35 -24.76
C THR A 548 7.38 49.74 -24.22
N ASP A 549 7.63 50.79 -25.00
CA ASP A 549 7.39 52.18 -24.59
C ASP A 549 5.93 52.58 -24.83
N LEU A 550 5.47 53.60 -24.12
CA LEU A 550 4.13 54.14 -24.27
C LEU A 550 4.15 55.36 -25.20
N PHE A 551 3.23 55.37 -26.17
CA PHE A 551 3.17 56.40 -27.20
C PHE A 551 1.92 57.26 -27.04
N PHE A 552 2.09 58.57 -27.07
CA PHE A 552 0.99 59.53 -26.97
C PHE A 552 1.11 60.62 -28.02
N MET A 553 -0.03 61.23 -28.36
CA MET A 553 -0.11 62.41 -29.22
C MET A 553 -0.80 63.53 -28.46
N ALA A 554 -0.08 64.65 -28.30
CA ALA A 554 -0.62 65.90 -27.81
C ALA A 554 -0.83 66.86 -28.99
N VAL A 555 -1.96 67.57 -28.99
CA VAL A 555 -2.26 68.62 -29.97
C VAL A 555 -2.47 69.93 -29.22
N VAL A 556 -1.63 70.92 -29.47
CA VAL A 556 -1.71 72.25 -28.86
C VAL A 556 -2.13 73.26 -29.93
N GLU A 557 -3.09 74.13 -29.62
CA GLU A 557 -3.67 75.09 -30.57
C GLU A 557 -3.58 76.53 -30.06
N ARG A 558 -3.24 77.44 -30.97
CA ARG A 558 -3.32 78.90 -30.78
C ARG A 558 -3.83 79.57 -32.05
N GLY A 559 -5.11 79.94 -32.07
CA GLY A 559 -5.75 80.54 -33.25
C GLY A 559 -5.75 79.57 -34.44
N THR A 560 -5.03 79.90 -35.52
CA THR A 560 -4.87 79.04 -36.72
C THR A 560 -3.61 78.17 -36.70
N ALA A 561 -2.76 78.28 -35.68
CA ALA A 561 -1.57 77.46 -35.52
C ALA A 561 -1.90 76.20 -34.71
N ARG A 562 -1.51 75.03 -35.24
CA ARG A 562 -1.66 73.74 -34.57
C ARG A 562 -0.30 73.04 -34.48
N LEU A 563 0.08 72.65 -33.26
CA LEU A 563 1.30 71.92 -32.97
C LEU A 563 0.94 70.49 -32.55
N GLN A 564 1.49 69.52 -33.27
CA GLN A 564 1.42 68.11 -32.93
C GLN A 564 2.71 67.71 -32.23
N ALA A 565 2.58 67.12 -31.05
CA ALA A 565 3.70 66.62 -30.26
C ALA A 565 3.50 65.12 -30.01
N ALA A 566 4.32 64.30 -30.66
CA ALA A 566 4.37 62.87 -30.44
C ALA A 566 5.31 62.59 -29.26
N VAL A 567 4.81 61.90 -28.24
CA VAL A 567 5.49 61.66 -26.96
C VAL A 567 5.81 60.18 -26.82
N VAL A 568 7.07 59.87 -26.50
CA VAL A 568 7.52 58.52 -26.13
C VAL A 568 7.85 58.52 -24.64
N LEU A 569 7.16 57.67 -23.89
CA LEU A 569 7.36 57.51 -22.46
C LEU A 569 7.93 56.13 -22.19
N ASN A 570 9.18 56.10 -21.74
CA ASN A 570 9.82 54.86 -21.34
C ASN A 570 9.22 54.35 -20.02
N PRO A 571 9.00 53.03 -19.84
CA PRO A 571 8.49 52.47 -18.59
C PRO A 571 9.29 52.86 -17.34
N ARG A 572 10.57 53.23 -17.48
CA ARG A 572 11.44 53.74 -16.41
C ARG A 572 11.19 55.20 -16.02
N TYR A 573 10.04 55.79 -16.37
CA TYR A 573 9.65 57.07 -15.81
C TYR A 573 9.60 57.00 -14.27
N PRO A 574 10.24 57.93 -13.54
CA PRO A 574 10.77 59.22 -14.02
C PRO A 574 12.29 59.30 -14.22
N GLU A 575 13.02 58.20 -14.09
CA GLU A 575 14.48 58.13 -14.28
C GLU A 575 14.88 58.52 -15.71
N ILE A 576 14.08 58.09 -16.69
CA ILE A 576 14.23 58.50 -18.09
C ILE A 576 13.15 59.53 -18.42
N SER A 577 13.60 60.69 -18.86
CA SER A 577 12.70 61.77 -19.26
C SER A 577 11.97 61.43 -20.59
N PRO A 578 10.68 61.78 -20.73
CA PRO A 578 9.91 61.51 -21.94
C PRO A 578 10.45 62.25 -23.17
N LEU A 579 10.50 61.59 -24.32
CA LEU A 579 10.97 62.17 -25.57
C LEU A 579 9.81 62.80 -26.35
N PHE A 580 10.06 63.94 -26.98
CA PHE A 580 9.07 64.69 -27.75
C PHE A 580 9.57 64.90 -29.18
N ALA A 581 8.72 64.58 -30.16
CA ALA A 581 8.90 64.95 -31.56
C ALA A 581 7.78 65.91 -31.98
N LEU A 582 8.14 67.03 -32.58
CA LEU A 582 7.24 68.15 -32.86
C LEU A 582 7.02 68.35 -34.37
N SER A 583 5.77 68.63 -34.73
CA SER A 583 5.36 69.12 -36.06
C SER A 583 4.39 70.29 -35.91
N LEU A 584 4.74 71.45 -36.48
CA LEU A 584 3.95 72.67 -36.45
C LEU A 584 3.30 72.89 -37.82
N SER A 585 1.96 72.90 -37.85
CA SER A 585 1.19 73.31 -39.01
C SER A 585 0.74 74.77 -38.86
N TRP A 586 1.52 75.69 -39.42
CA TRP A 586 1.20 77.12 -39.50
C TRP A 586 1.78 77.71 -40.79
N LYS A 587 0.92 78.07 -41.75
CA LYS A 587 1.31 78.53 -43.10
C LYS A 587 2.23 77.55 -43.87
N GLY A 588 2.04 76.25 -43.65
CA GLY A 588 2.89 75.15 -44.14
C GLY A 588 3.07 74.08 -43.06
N GLU A 589 3.75 72.97 -43.36
CA GLU A 589 4.14 71.96 -42.37
C GLU A 589 5.63 72.10 -42.07
N CYS A 590 5.95 72.54 -40.85
CA CYS A 590 7.32 72.66 -40.34
C CYS A 590 7.55 71.56 -39.31
N SER A 591 8.58 70.74 -39.49
CA SER A 591 8.95 69.65 -38.57
C SER A 591 10.29 69.96 -37.91
N GLY A 592 10.63 69.24 -36.83
CA GLY A 592 11.96 69.35 -36.19
C GLY A 592 13.17 69.06 -37.11
N ARG A 593 12.95 68.55 -38.34
CA ARG A 593 13.95 68.38 -39.39
C ARG A 593 14.12 69.61 -40.30
N THR A 594 13.09 70.47 -40.41
CA THR A 594 13.05 71.60 -41.37
C THR A 594 13.19 72.98 -40.73
N ASP A 595 12.99 73.13 -39.42
CA ASP A 595 13.11 74.40 -38.70
C ASP A 595 14.01 74.26 -37.45
N ASP A 596 15.10 75.03 -37.40
CA ASP A 596 16.04 75.04 -36.28
C ASP A 596 15.40 75.54 -34.98
N ASN A 597 14.37 76.38 -35.04
CA ASN A 597 13.67 76.84 -33.83
C ASN A 597 12.92 75.68 -33.16
N LEU A 598 12.28 74.80 -33.93
CA LEU A 598 11.64 73.59 -33.41
C LEU A 598 12.68 72.61 -32.84
N ARG A 599 13.85 72.49 -33.46
CA ARG A 599 14.95 71.66 -32.95
C ARG A 599 15.53 72.20 -31.65
N VAL A 600 15.69 73.52 -31.53
CA VAL A 600 16.13 74.20 -30.31
C VAL A 600 15.10 74.06 -29.20
N SER A 601 13.80 74.17 -29.49
CA SER A 601 12.73 73.94 -28.49
C SER A 601 12.72 72.50 -27.93
N VAL A 602 13.11 71.50 -28.74
CA VAL A 602 13.26 70.11 -28.27
C VAL A 602 14.55 69.92 -27.45
N HIS A 603 15.67 70.57 -27.81
CA HIS A 603 16.98 70.37 -27.16
C HIS A 603 17.21 71.22 -25.89
N THR A 604 16.65 72.43 -25.81
CA THR A 604 16.93 73.38 -24.72
C THR A 604 16.38 72.95 -23.35
N HIS A 605 15.51 71.94 -23.30
CA HIS A 605 14.77 71.57 -22.08
C HIS A 605 15.05 70.12 -21.61
N THR A 606 16.17 69.54 -22.06
CA THR A 606 16.75 68.30 -21.51
C THR A 606 17.45 68.51 -20.16
N HIS A 607 17.76 69.76 -19.78
CA HIS A 607 18.56 70.13 -18.60
C HIS A 607 17.77 70.63 -17.36
N SER A 608 16.49 70.29 -17.21
CA SER A 608 15.75 70.65 -15.98
C SER A 608 16.09 69.69 -14.83
N SER A 609 17.11 70.04 -14.03
CA SER A 609 17.54 69.35 -12.82
C SER A 609 16.82 69.91 -11.59
N HIS A 610 15.58 69.48 -11.32
CA HIS A 610 14.95 69.70 -10.01
C HIS A 610 14.18 68.48 -9.52
N THR A 611 14.13 68.40 -8.19
CA THR A 611 14.09 67.21 -7.32
C THR A 611 12.74 66.50 -7.18
N GLU A 612 11.67 66.98 -7.81
CA GLU A 612 10.38 66.26 -7.86
C GLU A 612 10.17 65.64 -9.25
N TYR A 613 10.65 64.42 -9.36
CA TYR A 613 10.70 63.64 -10.59
C TYR A 613 9.31 63.30 -11.19
N GLU A 614 8.22 63.45 -10.45
CA GLU A 614 6.90 62.95 -10.84
C GLU A 614 6.15 63.83 -11.86
N ALA A 615 6.51 65.10 -12.02
CA ALA A 615 5.77 66.08 -12.85
C ALA A 615 6.44 66.48 -14.19
N LEU A 616 7.42 65.70 -14.66
CA LEU A 616 8.24 66.03 -15.84
C LEU A 616 7.45 66.09 -17.16
N THR A 617 6.46 65.21 -17.35
CA THR A 617 5.57 65.20 -18.52
C THR A 617 4.73 66.47 -18.60
N GLN A 618 4.10 66.86 -17.49
CA GLN A 618 3.27 68.08 -17.41
C GLN A 618 4.10 69.34 -17.56
N GLY A 619 5.24 69.40 -16.87
CA GLY A 619 6.17 70.52 -17.01
C GLY A 619 6.57 70.74 -18.46
N ARG A 620 6.92 69.66 -19.19
CA ARG A 620 7.28 69.76 -20.61
C ARG A 620 6.10 70.14 -21.52
N ILE A 621 4.90 69.59 -21.31
CA ILE A 621 3.70 69.99 -22.08
C ILE A 621 3.34 71.46 -21.82
N SER A 622 3.43 71.91 -20.57
CA SER A 622 3.30 73.32 -20.21
C SER A 622 4.33 74.18 -20.94
N ILE A 623 5.62 73.80 -20.94
CA ILE A 623 6.68 74.50 -21.70
C ILE A 623 6.30 74.63 -23.18
N PHE A 624 5.79 73.58 -23.82
CA PHE A 624 5.38 73.65 -25.23
C PHE A 624 4.16 74.56 -25.46
N CYS A 625 3.23 74.64 -24.52
CA CYS A 625 2.18 75.65 -24.56
C CYS A 625 2.76 77.08 -24.44
N TYR A 626 3.85 77.29 -23.72
CA TYR A 626 4.49 78.61 -23.63
C TYR A 626 5.28 78.99 -24.89
N VAL A 627 5.94 78.02 -25.51
CA VAL A 627 6.77 78.23 -26.71
C VAL A 627 5.91 78.47 -27.96
N LEU A 628 4.70 77.90 -28.03
CA LEU A 628 3.76 78.08 -29.14
C LEU A 628 3.14 79.48 -29.17
#